data_AF-A9A3H7-F1
#
_entry.id   AF-A9A3H7-F1
#
_cell.length_a   1.000
_cell.length_b   1.000
_cell.length_c   1.000
_cell.angle_alpha   90.00
_cell.angle_beta   90.00
_cell.angle_gamma   90.00
#
_symmetry.space_group_name_H-M   'P 1'
#
loop_
_entity.id
_entity.type
_entity.pdbx_description
1 polymer ?
#
loop_
_entity_poly.entity_id
_entity_poly.type
_entity_poly.pdbx_seq_one_letter_code
_entity_poly.pdbx_strand_id
1 'polypeptide(L)'
;MVHKVLVDEQALGWGEDNQDLIHQKYEKIFFVGTKPAPPKGSNDKEIGTFCEEQGCNLITSDYTAYTHFLENPRINAVQIEKFQYNSKASRQIYLIRIL
;
A
#
# COMPACT_ATOMS: atom_id res chain seq x y z
N MET A 1 15.93 -5.29 2.17
CA MET A 1 15.23 -4.17 1.50
C MET A 1 13.88 -4.73 1.05
N VAL A 2 12.77 -3.98 1.18
CA VAL A 2 11.45 -4.50 0.79
C VAL A 2 11.27 -4.32 -0.71
N HIS A 3 11.13 -5.43 -1.44
CA HIS A 3 11.03 -5.45 -2.91
C HIS A 3 9.60 -5.56 -3.43
N LYS A 4 8.61 -5.56 -2.53
CA LYS A 4 7.20 -5.75 -2.86
C LYS A 4 6.37 -4.57 -2.39
N VAL A 5 5.28 -4.30 -3.10
CA VAL A 5 4.33 -3.26 -2.73
C VAL A 5 2.90 -3.72 -3.02
N LEU A 6 1.98 -3.34 -2.15
CA LEU A 6 0.54 -3.48 -2.35
C LEU A 6 -0.03 -2.10 -2.70
N VAL A 7 -0.82 -2.03 -3.77
CA VAL A 7 -1.63 -0.88 -4.11
C VAL A 7 -3.02 -1.09 -3.55
N ASP A 8 -3.38 -0.22 -2.61
CA ASP A 8 -4.67 -0.19 -1.94
C ASP A 8 -5.83 0.14 -2.90
N GLU A 9 -7.05 -0.23 -2.53
CA GLU A 9 -8.26 -0.04 -3.33
C GLU A 9 -8.43 1.42 -3.77
N GLN A 10 -8.23 2.37 -2.85
CA GLN A 10 -8.39 3.79 -3.14
C GLN A 10 -7.36 4.31 -4.15
N ALA A 11 -6.19 3.68 -4.21
CA ALA A 11 -5.09 4.06 -5.10
C ALA A 11 -5.04 3.22 -6.40
N LEU A 12 -5.94 2.25 -6.61
CA LEU A 12 -5.90 1.32 -7.75
C LEU A 12 -5.77 2.04 -9.10
N GLY A 13 -6.68 2.96 -9.42
CA GLY A 13 -6.65 3.64 -10.71
C GLY A 13 -5.37 4.46 -10.94
N TRP A 14 -4.78 5.01 -9.87
CA TRP A 14 -3.46 5.64 -9.97
C TRP A 14 -2.34 4.62 -10.16
N GLY A 15 -2.38 3.50 -9.42
CA GLY A 15 -1.35 2.47 -9.48
C GLY A 15 -1.33 1.75 -10.81
N GLU A 16 -2.49 1.50 -11.42
CA GLU A 16 -2.62 0.96 -12.78
C GLU A 16 -2.04 1.92 -13.83
N ASP A 17 -2.34 3.21 -13.73
CA ASP A 17 -1.80 4.25 -14.61
C ASP A 17 -0.28 4.47 -14.46
N ASN A 18 0.32 4.06 -13.33
CA ASN A 18 1.71 4.36 -12.96
C ASN A 18 2.53 3.10 -12.62
N GLN A 19 2.17 1.93 -13.17
CA GLN A 19 2.88 0.67 -12.89
C GLN A 19 4.38 0.76 -13.18
N ASP A 20 4.77 1.38 -14.29
CA ASP A 20 6.19 1.54 -14.65
C ASP A 20 6.98 2.30 -13.59
N LEU A 21 6.39 3.36 -13.03
CA LEU A 21 7.01 4.13 -11.94
C LEU A 21 7.17 3.29 -10.68
N ILE A 22 6.17 2.47 -10.36
CA ILE A 22 6.23 1.57 -9.21
C ILE A 22 7.31 0.50 -9.43
N HIS A 23 7.39 -0.05 -10.65
CA HIS A 23 8.39 -1.06 -11.02
C HIS A 23 9.84 -0.57 -10.99
N GLN A 24 10.08 0.73 -11.10
CA GLN A 24 11.43 1.29 -10.89
C GLN A 24 11.95 1.06 -9.45
N LYS A 25 11.06 0.85 -8.48
CA LYS A 25 11.41 0.67 -7.06
C LYS A 25 11.07 -0.72 -6.51
N TYR A 26 10.10 -1.41 -7.10
CA TYR A 26 9.56 -2.67 -6.60
C TYR A 26 9.52 -3.74 -7.68
N GLU A 27 9.99 -4.93 -7.33
CA GLU A 27 10.00 -6.10 -8.22
C GLU A 27 8.59 -6.68 -8.37
N LYS A 28 7.79 -6.63 -7.30
CA LYS A 28 6.44 -7.19 -7.28
C LYS A 28 5.41 -6.17 -6.82
N ILE A 29 4.35 -6.04 -7.60
CA ILE A 29 3.19 -5.23 -7.29
C ILE A 29 2.01 -6.14 -7.04
N PHE A 30 1.35 -5.97 -5.90
CA PHE A 30 0.05 -6.53 -5.60
C PHE A 30 -1.00 -5.45 -5.77
N PHE A 31 -2.18 -5.79 -6.27
CA PHE A 31 -3.32 -4.88 -6.34
C PHE A 31 -4.46 -5.47 -5.51
N VAL A 32 -5.02 -4.68 -4.59
CA VAL A 32 -6.21 -5.10 -3.84
C VAL A 32 -7.32 -5.53 -4.82
N GLY A 33 -7.97 -6.65 -4.53
CA GLY A 33 -8.94 -7.31 -5.40
C GLY A 33 -8.36 -8.32 -6.38
N THR A 34 -7.04 -8.46 -6.48
CA THR A 34 -6.38 -9.46 -7.34
C THR A 34 -5.65 -10.51 -6.51
N LYS A 35 -5.87 -11.80 -6.78
CA LYS A 35 -5.17 -12.86 -6.03
C LYS A 35 -3.66 -12.80 -6.31
N PRO A 36 -2.79 -12.95 -5.28
CA PRO A 36 -3.10 -13.38 -3.91
C PRO A 36 -3.39 -12.23 -2.92
N ALA A 37 -3.52 -10.98 -3.38
CA ALA A 37 -3.82 -9.84 -2.51
C ALA A 37 -5.21 -9.93 -1.87
N PRO A 38 -5.45 -9.18 -0.79
CA PRO A 38 -6.77 -9.09 -0.15
C PRO A 38 -7.86 -8.68 -1.14
N PRO A 39 -9.11 -9.14 -0.96
CA PRO A 39 -10.23 -8.73 -1.79
C PRO A 39 -10.55 -7.23 -1.61
N LYS A 40 -11.34 -6.68 -2.54
CA LYS A 40 -11.88 -5.31 -2.39
C LYS A 40 -12.77 -5.23 -1.15
N GLY A 41 -12.79 -4.07 -0.50
CA GLY A 41 -13.48 -3.84 0.77
C GLY A 41 -12.79 -4.41 2.00
N SER A 42 -11.59 -4.99 1.86
CA SER A 42 -10.76 -5.35 3.02
C SER A 42 -10.43 -4.13 3.86
N ASN A 43 -10.47 -4.29 5.18
CA ASN A 43 -10.17 -3.19 6.09
C ASN A 43 -8.65 -3.01 6.27
N ASP A 44 -8.25 -1.86 6.80
CA ASP A 44 -6.84 -1.50 6.97
C ASP A 44 -6.04 -2.52 7.80
N LYS A 45 -6.67 -3.17 8.80
CA LYS A 45 -6.00 -4.22 9.60
C LYS A 45 -5.66 -5.44 8.75
N GLU A 46 -6.56 -5.87 7.87
CA GLU A 46 -6.32 -6.96 6.93
C GLU A 46 -5.21 -6.61 5.93
N ILE A 47 -5.24 -5.38 5.41
CA ILE A 47 -4.21 -4.85 4.50
C ILE A 47 -2.84 -4.83 5.18
N GLY A 48 -2.77 -4.30 6.41
CA GLY A 48 -1.53 -4.26 7.20
C GLY A 48 -1.00 -5.65 7.52
N THR A 49 -1.87 -6.57 7.91
CA THR A 49 -1.50 -7.98 8.19
C THR A 49 -0.94 -8.65 6.93
N PHE A 50 -1.59 -8.48 5.78
CA PHE A 50 -1.08 -9.02 4.52
C PHE A 50 0.31 -8.46 4.19
N CYS A 51 0.53 -7.16 4.37
CA CYS A 51 1.83 -6.59 4.07
C CYS A 51 2.94 -6.98 5.04
N GLU A 52 2.62 -7.20 6.30
CA GLU A 52 3.58 -7.79 7.25
C GLU A 52 3.94 -9.22 6.82
N GLU A 53 2.95 -10.07 6.50
CA GLU A 53 3.19 -11.46 6.11
C GLU A 53 3.92 -11.62 4.77
N GLN A 54 3.62 -10.75 3.80
CA GLN A 54 4.25 -10.79 2.48
C GLN A 54 5.56 -10.01 2.41
N GLY A 55 5.87 -9.20 3.43
CA GLY A 55 6.93 -8.21 3.38
C GLY A 55 6.71 -7.23 2.24
N CYS A 56 5.59 -6.50 2.25
CA CYS A 56 5.32 -5.40 1.33
C CYS A 56 5.20 -4.04 2.01
N ASN A 57 5.49 -3.00 1.22
CA ASN A 57 5.02 -1.64 1.52
C ASN A 57 3.59 -1.46 0.99
N LEU A 58 2.90 -0.42 1.45
CA LEU A 58 1.56 -0.05 0.97
C LEU A 58 1.62 1.28 0.22
N ILE A 59 0.96 1.35 -0.93
CA ILE A 59 0.59 2.58 -1.62
C ILE A 59 -0.90 2.81 -1.41
N THR A 60 -1.26 3.97 -0.87
CA THR A 60 -2.67 4.35 -0.65
C THR A 60 -2.87 5.86 -0.84
N SER A 61 -4.13 6.30 -0.99
CA SER A 61 -4.50 7.71 -0.82
C SER A 61 -4.98 8.05 0.60
N ASP A 62 -5.10 7.06 1.47
CA ASP A 62 -5.50 7.23 2.86
C ASP A 62 -4.28 7.36 3.77
N TYR A 63 -4.02 8.56 4.27
CA TYR A 63 -2.90 8.77 5.20
C TYR A 63 -3.15 8.17 6.59
N THR A 64 -4.38 7.75 6.90
CA THR A 64 -4.78 7.21 8.21
C THR A 64 -4.77 5.69 8.27
N ALA A 65 -4.68 4.99 7.13
CA ALA A 65 -4.71 3.52 7.08
C ALA A 65 -3.74 2.83 8.06
N TYR A 66 -2.58 3.45 8.32
CA TYR A 66 -1.57 2.91 9.24
C TYR A 66 -2.04 2.75 10.69
N THR A 67 -3.07 3.48 11.15
CA THR A 67 -3.51 3.43 12.55
C THR A 67 -3.94 2.03 12.94
N HIS A 68 -4.61 1.33 12.02
CA HIS A 68 -5.09 -0.04 12.20
C HIS A 68 -4.00 -1.08 11.95
N PHE A 69 -2.87 -0.70 11.34
CA PHE A 69 -1.74 -1.62 11.14
C PHE A 69 -1.08 -1.94 12.48
N LEU A 70 -0.98 -0.94 13.36
CA LEU A 70 -0.38 -1.08 14.70
C LEU A 70 -1.24 -1.92 15.66
N GLU A 71 -2.46 -2.31 15.27
CA GLU A 71 -3.24 -3.32 15.99
C GLU A 71 -2.69 -4.74 15.81
N ASN A 72 -1.89 -4.99 14.75
CA ASN A 72 -1.16 -6.24 14.58
C ASN A 72 0.11 -6.18 15.45
N PRO A 73 0.26 -7.07 16.46
CA PRO A 73 1.39 -7.04 17.39
C PRO A 73 2.75 -7.34 16.72
N ARG A 74 2.76 -7.81 15.46
CA ARG A 74 3.98 -7.99 14.66
C ARG A 74 4.46 -6.68 14.01
N ILE A 75 3.60 -5.65 13.96
CA ILE A 75 3.90 -4.35 13.35
C ILE A 75 4.16 -3.35 14.48
N ASN A 76 5.45 -3.09 14.75
CA ASN A 76 5.85 -2.20 15.85
C ASN A 76 5.85 -0.72 15.45
N ALA A 77 6.19 -0.45 14.19
CA ALA A 77 6.28 0.90 13.68
C ALA A 77 6.01 0.93 12.18
N VAL A 78 5.60 2.11 11.72
CA VAL A 78 5.38 2.40 10.31
C VAL A 78 6.02 3.73 9.95
N GLN A 79 6.58 3.81 8.75
CA GLN A 79 7.05 5.05 8.15
C GLN A 79 6.08 5.46 7.05
N ILE A 80 5.67 6.73 7.05
CA ILE A 80 4.77 7.28 6.04
C ILE A 80 5.51 8.37 5.27
N GLU A 81 5.48 8.30 3.95
CA GLU A 81 6.03 9.34 3.08
C GLU A 81 5.03 9.76 2.01
N LYS A 82 5.10 11.02 1.59
CA LYS A 82 4.39 11.50 0.40
C LYS A 82 5.10 10.91 -0.82
N PHE A 83 4.38 10.10 -1.60
CA PHE A 83 4.93 9.43 -2.77
C PHE A 83 4.77 10.28 -4.02
N GLN A 84 3.54 10.64 -4.38
CA GLN A 84 3.22 11.46 -5.56
C GLN A 84 1.86 12.12 -5.40
N TYR A 85 1.64 13.25 -6.05
CA TYR A 85 0.31 13.85 -6.17
C TYR A 85 -0.43 13.30 -7.41
N ASN A 86 -1.62 12.75 -7.22
CA ASN A 86 -2.50 12.32 -8.31
C ASN A 86 -3.39 13.48 -8.75
N SER A 87 -2.96 14.20 -9.78
CA SER A 87 -3.69 15.36 -10.32
C SER A 87 -5.07 15.03 -10.90
N LYS A 88 -5.29 13.79 -11.40
CA LYS A 88 -6.59 13.41 -11.98
C LYS A 88 -7.69 13.30 -10.94
N ALA A 89 -7.34 12.86 -9.74
CA ALA A 89 -8.26 12.69 -8.62
C ALA A 89 -8.03 13.69 -7.48
N SER A 90 -7.20 14.71 -7.73
CA SER A 90 -6.87 15.80 -6.79
C SER A 90 -6.48 15.33 -5.38
N ARG A 91 -5.70 14.25 -5.27
CA ARG A 91 -5.34 13.64 -3.99
C ARG A 91 -3.88 13.22 -3.91
N GLN A 92 -3.34 13.24 -2.69
CA GLN A 92 -1.99 12.76 -2.40
C GLN A 92 -1.97 11.23 -2.36
N ILE A 93 -0.93 10.65 -2.95
CA ILE A 93 -0.57 9.24 -2.81
C ILE A 93 0.55 9.14 -1.78
N TYR A 94 0.37 8.24 -0.82
CA TYR A 94 1.31 7.96 0.25
C TYR A 94 1.94 6.59 0.03
N LEU A 95 3.18 6.46 0.48
CA LEU A 95 3.82 5.18 0.69
C LEU A 95 3.95 4.96 2.19
N ILE A 96 3.44 3.81 2.66
CA ILE A 96 3.55 3.36 4.05
C ILE A 96 4.48 2.15 4.06
N ARG A 97 5.52 2.20 4.89
CA ARG A 97 6.49 1.11 5.10
C ARG A 97 6.35 0.56 6.50
N ILE A 98 6.28 -0.76 6.64
CA ILE A 98 6.35 -1.44 7.94
C ILE A 98 7.83 -1.58 8.31
N LEU A 99 8.19 -1.25 9.56
CA LEU A 99 9.57 -1.27 10.09
C LEU A 99 9.84 -2.47 10.99
#